data_AF-A0A838RKQ9-F1
#
_entry.id   AF-A0A838RKQ9-F1
#
_cell.length_a   1.000
_cell.length_b   1.000
_cell.length_c   1.000
_cell.angle_alpha   90.00
_cell.angle_beta   90.00
_cell.angle_gamma   90.00
#
_symmetry.space_group_name_H-M   'P 1'
#
loop_
_entity.id
_entity.type
_entity.pdbx_description
1 polymer ?
#
loop_
_entity_poly.entity_id
_entity_poly.type
_entity_poly.pdbx_seq_one_letter_code
_entity_poly.pdbx_strand_id
1 'polypeptide(L)'
;MTTNLPSPKPAYKLVPPTIEPPKRGSRWTDAHTDFVIHKLGKNEPPSEIVKTLVQKYGCSWGESEQFVSKVAIQHSDKIKRKQRPLILLITLGTLLGAFALMAYSGMRMSDGYVTRTLLEMFGTGFLMLLGGLYGVYDLMAGMAKR
;
A
#
# COMPACT_ATOMS: atom_id res chain seq x y z
N MET A 1 -21.87 -45.02 44.05
CA MET A 1 -21.58 -44.44 42.73
C MET A 1 -20.13 -43.95 42.73
N THR A 2 -19.21 -44.73 42.20
CA THR A 2 -17.78 -44.40 42.11
C THR A 2 -17.50 -43.81 40.73
N THR A 3 -17.20 -42.51 40.67
CA THR A 3 -16.89 -41.80 39.43
C THR A 3 -15.44 -42.08 39.03
N ASN A 4 -15.24 -42.90 38.00
CA ASN A 4 -13.94 -43.10 37.34
C ASN A 4 -13.52 -41.82 36.61
N LEU A 5 -12.50 -41.12 37.12
CA LEU A 5 -11.85 -40.05 36.36
C LEU A 5 -10.91 -40.64 35.30
N PRO A 6 -10.97 -40.17 34.04
CA PRO A 6 -10.05 -40.60 33.00
C PRO A 6 -8.63 -40.12 33.32
N SER A 7 -7.66 -41.03 33.18
CA SER A 7 -6.24 -40.74 33.41
C SER A 7 -5.71 -39.63 32.48
N PRO A 8 -4.82 -38.76 32.98
CA PRO A 8 -4.24 -37.67 32.20
C PRO A 8 -3.42 -38.21 31.02
N LYS A 9 -3.71 -37.70 29.82
CA LYS A 9 -2.92 -38.02 28.60
C LYS A 9 -1.46 -37.61 28.82
N PRO A 10 -0.48 -38.40 28.36
CA PRO A 10 0.93 -38.08 28.51
C PRO A 10 1.22 -36.74 27.80
N ALA A 11 1.92 -35.86 28.50
CA ALA A 11 2.36 -34.58 27.94
C ALA A 11 3.17 -34.84 26.67
N TYR A 12 2.68 -34.34 25.53
CA TYR A 12 3.42 -34.38 24.28
C TYR A 12 4.75 -33.66 24.51
N LYS A 13 5.87 -34.39 24.45
CA LYS A 13 7.19 -33.76 24.39
C LYS A 13 7.23 -32.94 23.10
N LEU A 14 7.08 -31.63 23.23
CA LEU A 14 7.40 -30.67 22.20
C LEU A 14 8.89 -30.84 21.91
N VAL A 15 9.23 -31.67 20.92
CA VAL A 15 10.57 -31.63 20.32
C VAL A 15 10.64 -30.25 19.67
N PRO A 16 11.51 -29.35 20.15
CA PRO A 16 11.69 -28.06 19.48
C PRO A 16 11.99 -28.37 18.01
N PRO A 17 11.37 -27.70 17.04
CA PRO A 17 11.74 -27.88 15.64
C PRO A 17 13.25 -27.72 15.57
N THR A 18 13.95 -28.75 15.11
CA THR A 18 15.38 -28.68 14.87
C THR A 18 15.56 -27.67 13.76
N ILE A 19 15.78 -26.41 14.13
CA ILE A 19 16.14 -25.35 13.21
C ILE A 19 17.56 -25.69 12.77
N GLU A 20 17.69 -26.40 11.66
CA GLU A 20 18.99 -26.62 11.04
C GLU A 20 19.65 -25.24 10.84
N PRO A 21 20.91 -25.07 11.28
CA PRO A 21 21.59 -23.79 11.15
C PRO A 21 21.64 -23.41 9.66
N PRO A 22 21.22 -22.19 9.30
CA PRO A 22 21.14 -21.77 7.91
C PRO A 22 22.53 -21.88 7.25
N LYS A 23 22.58 -22.65 6.16
CA LYS A 23 23.77 -22.86 5.33
C LYS A 23 24.26 -21.49 4.84
N ARG A 24 25.38 -21.04 5.42
CA ARG A 24 25.94 -19.68 5.27
C ARG A 24 26.60 -19.53 3.90
N GLY A 25 25.87 -18.99 2.94
CA GLY A 25 26.34 -18.55 1.61
C GLY A 25 25.22 -17.80 0.92
N SER A 26 25.48 -16.58 0.46
CA SER A 26 24.52 -15.62 -0.11
C SER A 26 23.50 -16.26 -1.06
N ARG A 27 22.30 -16.59 -0.54
CA ARG A 27 21.25 -17.31 -1.28
C ARG A 27 20.33 -16.38 -2.08
N TRP A 28 20.50 -15.07 -1.93
CA TRP A 28 19.71 -14.05 -2.60
C TRP A 28 20.35 -13.69 -3.94
N THR A 29 19.70 -14.09 -5.04
CA THR A 29 20.07 -13.74 -6.41
C THR A 29 19.35 -12.48 -6.84
N ASP A 30 19.83 -11.84 -7.91
CA ASP A 30 19.17 -10.66 -8.50
C ASP A 30 17.70 -10.95 -8.88
N ALA A 31 17.40 -12.20 -9.26
CA ALA A 31 16.03 -12.64 -9.53
C ALA A 31 15.10 -12.55 -8.30
N HIS A 32 15.61 -12.79 -7.09
CA HIS A 32 14.85 -12.60 -5.86
C HIS A 32 14.60 -11.11 -5.58
N THR A 33 15.61 -10.27 -5.83
CA THR A 33 15.50 -8.81 -5.69
C THR A 33 14.46 -8.24 -6.66
N ASP A 34 14.51 -8.63 -7.93
CA ASP A 34 13.55 -8.19 -8.94
C ASP A 34 12.12 -8.64 -8.63
N PHE A 35 11.97 -9.87 -8.13
CA PHE A 35 10.69 -10.38 -7.66
C PHE A 35 10.11 -9.50 -6.53
N VAL A 36 10.92 -9.16 -5.52
CA VAL A 36 10.49 -8.32 -4.40
C VAL A 36 10.17 -6.89 -4.87
N ILE A 37 11.01 -6.28 -5.71
CA ILE A 37 10.76 -4.94 -6.29
C ILE A 37 9.44 -4.93 -7.08
N HIS A 38 9.18 -5.97 -7.88
CA HIS A 38 7.96 -6.07 -8.66
C HIS A 38 6.72 -6.19 -7.76
N LYS A 39 6.80 -7.00 -6.72
CA LYS A 39 5.72 -7.22 -5.75
C LYS A 39 5.43 -5.98 -4.90
N LEU A 40 6.46 -5.31 -4.40
CA LEU A 40 6.34 -4.01 -3.71
C LEU A 40 5.78 -2.93 -4.65
N GLY A 41 6.19 -2.95 -5.92
CA GLY A 41 5.65 -2.06 -6.95
C GLY A 41 4.14 -2.22 -7.19
N LYS A 42 3.56 -3.38 -6.86
CA LYS A 42 2.12 -3.67 -6.94
C LYS A 42 1.34 -3.33 -5.66
N ASN A 43 1.96 -2.69 -4.67
CA ASN A 43 1.36 -2.44 -3.34
C ASN A 43 0.97 -3.72 -2.58
N GLU A 44 1.64 -4.85 -2.83
CA GLU A 44 1.45 -6.03 -1.96
C GLU A 44 2.11 -5.80 -0.58
N PRO A 45 1.45 -6.19 0.52
CA PRO A 45 1.98 -5.99 1.86
C PRO A 45 3.25 -6.84 2.07
N PRO A 46 4.29 -6.32 2.76
CA PRO A 46 5.55 -7.03 2.95
C PRO A 46 5.40 -8.43 3.55
N SER A 47 4.42 -8.63 4.44
CA SER A 47 4.12 -9.92 5.06
C SER A 47 3.71 -11.00 4.05
N GLU A 48 2.94 -10.66 3.02
CA GLU A 48 2.56 -11.60 1.95
C GLU A 48 3.74 -11.90 1.02
N ILE A 49 4.63 -10.92 0.81
CA ILE A 49 5.87 -11.11 0.04
C ILE A 49 6.79 -12.08 0.78
N VAL A 50 6.99 -11.88 2.09
CA VAL A 50 7.77 -12.78 2.95
C VAL A 50 7.19 -14.19 2.93
N LYS A 51 5.88 -14.33 3.11
CA LYS A 51 5.19 -15.62 3.01
C LYS A 51 5.43 -16.30 1.67
N THR A 52 5.36 -15.55 0.57
CA THR A 52 5.62 -16.08 -0.77
C THR A 52 7.09 -16.51 -0.93
N LEU A 53 8.04 -15.76 -0.38
CA LEU A 53 9.46 -16.11 -0.41
C LEU A 53 9.74 -17.41 0.36
N VAL A 54 9.16 -17.55 1.55
CA VAL A 54 9.27 -18.75 2.38
C VAL A 54 8.66 -19.95 1.65
N GLN A 55 7.45 -19.82 1.10
CA GLN A 55 6.76 -20.90 0.40
C GLN A 55 7.46 -21.32 -0.90
N LYS A 56 7.99 -20.37 -1.67
CA LYS A 56 8.53 -20.64 -3.01
C LYS A 56 10.02 -21.01 -3.00
N TYR A 57 10.80 -20.44 -2.08
CA TYR A 57 12.26 -20.60 -2.05
C TYR A 57 12.76 -21.33 -0.80
N GLY A 58 11.87 -21.69 0.13
CA GLY A 58 12.23 -22.43 1.35
C GLY A 58 13.13 -21.65 2.30
N CYS A 59 13.09 -20.31 2.24
CA CYS A 59 13.89 -19.45 3.09
C CYS A 59 13.31 -19.36 4.50
N SER A 60 14.15 -19.04 5.49
CA SER A 60 13.68 -18.71 6.83
C SER A 60 12.85 -17.43 6.80
N TRP A 61 11.80 -17.37 7.62
CA TRP A 61 10.94 -16.18 7.74
C TRP A 61 11.75 -14.94 8.11
N GLY A 62 12.60 -15.04 9.15
CA GLY A 62 13.39 -13.90 9.63
C GLY A 62 14.40 -13.40 8.61
N GLU A 63 15.01 -14.29 7.83
CA GLU A 63 15.93 -13.90 6.75
C GLU A 63 15.19 -13.20 5.60
N SER A 64 14.01 -13.72 5.25
CA SER A 64 13.16 -13.16 4.20
C SER A 64 12.63 -11.76 4.58
N GLU A 65 12.27 -11.56 5.84
CA GLU A 65 11.81 -10.26 6.35
C GLU A 65 12.92 -9.20 6.31
N GLN A 66 14.12 -9.56 6.77
CA GLN A 66 15.29 -8.67 6.67
C GLN A 66 15.64 -8.36 5.21
N PHE A 67 15.53 -9.35 4.32
CA PHE A 67 15.78 -9.16 2.90
C PHE A 67 14.77 -8.21 2.26
N VAL A 68 13.46 -8.42 2.48
CA VAL A 68 12.40 -7.55 1.95
C VAL A 68 12.55 -6.13 2.48
N SER A 69 12.82 -5.97 3.77
CA SER A 69 13.05 -4.65 4.39
C SER A 69 14.25 -3.93 3.76
N LYS A 70 15.37 -4.64 3.56
CA LYS A 70 16.56 -4.09 2.92
C LYS A 70 16.30 -3.67 1.46
N VAL A 71 15.63 -4.52 0.68
CA VAL A 71 15.27 -4.21 -0.72
C VAL A 71 14.30 -3.03 -0.79
N ALA A 72 13.34 -2.94 0.13
CA ALA A 72 12.39 -1.84 0.18
C ALA A 72 13.09 -0.49 0.42
N ILE A 73 14.07 -0.45 1.33
CA ILE A 73 14.85 0.77 1.60
C ILE A 73 15.76 1.11 0.41
N GLN A 74 16.54 0.14 -0.08
CA GLN A 74 17.53 0.35 -1.15
C GLN A 74 16.91 0.71 -2.50
N HIS A 75 15.71 0.21 -2.81
CA HIS A 75 15.04 0.42 -4.08
C HIS A 75 13.75 1.23 -3.99
N SER A 76 13.58 1.97 -2.89
CA SER A 76 12.40 2.82 -2.66
C SER A 76 12.07 3.74 -3.84
N ASP A 77 13.08 4.33 -4.49
CA ASP A 77 12.88 5.20 -5.66
C ASP A 77 12.33 4.46 -6.90
N LYS A 78 12.82 3.23 -7.15
CA LYS A 78 12.30 2.40 -8.26
C LYS A 78 10.86 1.96 -7.99
N ILE A 79 10.55 1.64 -6.73
CA ILE A 79 9.20 1.24 -6.30
C ILE A 79 8.24 2.43 -6.46
N LYS A 80 8.61 3.62 -5.96
CA LYS A 80 7.81 4.85 -6.09
C LYS A 80 7.51 5.20 -7.55
N ARG A 81 8.44 4.98 -8.49
CA ARG A 81 8.19 5.24 -9.92
C ARG A 81 7.09 4.35 -10.51
N LYS A 82 6.97 3.09 -10.08
CA LYS A 82 5.93 2.17 -10.57
C LYS A 82 4.53 2.50 -10.05
N GLN A 83 4.42 3.23 -8.94
CA GLN A 83 3.13 3.61 -8.33
C GLN A 83 2.54 4.93 -8.86
N ARG A 84 3.34 5.76 -9.55
CA ARG A 84 2.90 7.04 -10.13
C ARG A 84 1.77 6.99 -11.19
N PRO A 85 1.65 5.97 -12.07
CA PRO A 85 0.71 6.05 -13.18
C PRO A 85 -0.76 6.01 -12.73
N LEU A 86 -1.08 5.32 -11.64
CA LEU A 86 -2.46 5.21 -11.16
C LEU A 86 -2.99 6.53 -10.60
N ILE A 87 -2.17 7.24 -9.81
CA ILE A 87 -2.53 8.57 -9.29
C ILE A 87 -2.74 9.54 -10.46
N LEU A 88 -1.86 9.52 -11.45
CA LEU A 88 -1.96 10.37 -12.63
C LEU A 88 -3.26 10.10 -13.40
N LEU A 89 -3.64 8.82 -13.55
CA LEU A 89 -4.87 8.42 -14.23
C LEU A 89 -6.12 8.86 -13.46
N ILE A 90 -6.13 8.73 -12.13
CA ILE A 90 -7.22 9.25 -11.29
C ILE A 90 -7.32 10.77 -11.42
N THR A 91 -6.22 11.50 -11.27
CA THR A 91 -6.23 12.97 -11.37
C THR A 91 -6.70 13.43 -12.74
N LEU A 92 -6.23 12.79 -13.81
CA LEU A 92 -6.64 13.11 -15.18
C LEU A 92 -8.12 12.80 -15.41
N GLY A 93 -8.60 11.65 -14.92
CA GLY A 93 -10.01 11.25 -15.00
C GLY A 93 -10.93 12.23 -14.25
N THR A 94 -10.55 12.63 -13.04
CA THR A 94 -11.31 13.62 -12.26
C THR A 94 -11.33 14.98 -12.94
N LEU A 95 -10.21 15.41 -13.53
CA LEU A 95 -10.12 16.68 -14.27
C LEU A 95 -11.05 16.68 -15.49
N LEU A 96 -11.02 15.60 -16.28
CA LEU A 96 -11.92 15.42 -17.43
C LEU A 96 -13.39 15.35 -17.00
N GLY A 97 -13.69 14.65 -15.91
CA GLY A 97 -15.04 14.56 -15.35
C GLY A 97 -15.57 15.93 -14.92
N ALA A 98 -14.76 16.74 -14.25
CA ALA A 98 -15.13 18.11 -13.88
C ALA A 98 -15.39 18.97 -15.12
N PHE A 99 -14.57 18.86 -16.16
CA PHE A 99 -14.73 19.61 -17.40
C PHE A 99 -16.02 19.21 -18.15
N ALA A 100 -16.29 17.91 -18.24
CA ALA A 100 -17.51 17.39 -18.84
C ALA A 100 -18.77 17.85 -18.08
N LEU A 101 -18.71 17.83 -16.74
CA LEU A 101 -19.79 18.31 -15.89
C LEU A 101 -20.03 19.82 -16.08
N MET A 102 -18.96 20.59 -16.23
CA MET A 102 -19.02 22.03 -16.48
C MET A 102 -19.64 22.33 -17.85
N ALA A 103 -19.23 21.63 -18.90
CA ALA A 103 -19.81 21.76 -20.24
C ALA A 103 -21.30 21.36 -20.26
N TYR A 104 -21.66 20.24 -19.63
CA TYR A 104 -23.05 19.79 -19.54
C TYR A 104 -23.93 20.79 -18.79
N SER A 105 -23.42 21.33 -17.68
CA SER A 105 -24.13 22.36 -16.90
C SER A 105 -24.30 23.64 -17.71
N GLY A 106 -23.27 24.05 -18.46
CA GLY A 106 -23.30 25.21 -19.34
C GLY A 106 -24.35 25.08 -20.46
N MET A 107 -24.49 23.90 -21.07
CA MET A 107 -25.52 23.64 -22.09
C MET A 107 -26.94 23.70 -21.53
N ARG A 108 -27.14 23.27 -20.28
CA ARG A 108 -28.43 23.35 -19.55
C ARG A 108 -28.73 24.77 -19.04
N MET A 109 -27.76 25.67 -19.10
CA MET A 109 -27.81 27.01 -18.49
C MET A 109 -28.52 28.06 -19.36
N SER A 110 -29.27 27.65 -20.40
CA SER A 110 -30.02 28.58 -21.25
C SER A 110 -31.22 29.26 -20.55
N ASP A 111 -31.67 28.75 -19.39
CA ASP A 111 -32.90 29.21 -18.73
C ASP A 111 -32.70 30.32 -17.67
N GLY A 112 -31.54 30.98 -17.64
CA GLY A 112 -31.33 32.31 -17.01
C GLY A 112 -31.31 32.39 -15.46
N TYR A 113 -31.98 31.50 -14.73
CA TYR A 113 -32.16 31.63 -13.27
C TYR A 113 -31.10 30.94 -12.39
N VAL A 114 -30.26 30.06 -12.95
CA VAL A 114 -29.42 29.14 -12.14
C VAL A 114 -27.96 29.62 -12.00
N THR A 115 -27.56 30.70 -12.67
CA THR A 115 -26.15 31.12 -12.79
C THR A 115 -25.51 31.61 -11.49
N ARG A 116 -26.26 32.34 -10.67
CA ARG A 116 -25.69 32.94 -9.45
C ARG A 116 -25.44 31.90 -8.34
N THR A 117 -26.41 31.03 -8.09
CA THR A 117 -26.30 29.99 -7.05
C THR A 117 -25.28 28.92 -7.41
N LEU A 118 -25.19 28.53 -8.69
CA LEU A 118 -24.14 27.61 -9.15
C LEU A 118 -22.74 28.21 -8.96
N LEU A 119 -22.55 29.49 -9.27
CA LEU A 119 -21.26 30.15 -9.11
C LEU A 119 -20.82 30.20 -7.63
N GLU A 120 -21.74 30.46 -6.70
CA GLU A 120 -21.46 30.47 -5.27
C GLU A 120 -21.13 29.06 -4.72
N MET A 121 -21.86 28.04 -5.15
CA MET A 121 -21.57 26.64 -4.79
C MET A 121 -20.24 26.15 -5.37
N PHE A 122 -19.91 26.53 -6.61
CA PHE A 122 -18.61 26.23 -7.20
C PHE A 122 -17.48 26.96 -6.50
N GLY A 123 -17.66 28.25 -6.19
CA GLY A 123 -16.66 29.06 -5.48
C GLY A 123 -16.34 28.47 -4.11
N THR A 124 -17.36 28.14 -3.33
CA THR A 124 -17.18 27.53 -2.00
C THR A 124 -16.56 26.14 -2.06
N GLY A 125 -17.00 25.29 -2.99
CA GLY A 125 -16.41 23.96 -3.20
C GLY A 125 -14.94 24.02 -3.61
N PHE A 126 -14.57 24.94 -4.51
CA PHE A 126 -13.18 25.13 -4.94
C PHE A 126 -12.30 25.65 -3.81
N LEU A 127 -12.81 26.57 -2.99
CA LEU A 127 -12.08 27.13 -1.85
C LEU A 127 -11.80 26.06 -0.78
N MET A 128 -12.77 25.17 -0.52
CA MET A 128 -12.57 24.01 0.36
C MET A 128 -11.50 23.05 -0.18
N LEU A 129 -11.48 22.79 -1.49
CA LEU A 129 -10.45 21.96 -2.12
C LEU A 129 -9.04 22.54 -1.98
N LEU A 130 -8.89 23.85 -2.22
CA LEU A 130 -7.62 24.54 -2.04
C LEU A 130 -7.16 24.52 -0.57
N GLY A 131 -8.07 24.75 0.37
CA GLY A 131 -7.78 24.65 1.80
C GLY A 131 -7.32 23.25 2.22
N GLY A 132 -7.97 22.21 1.71
CA GLY A 132 -7.56 20.82 1.96
C GLY A 132 -6.18 20.48 1.38
N LEU A 133 -5.91 20.89 0.14
CA LEU A 133 -4.60 20.69 -0.49
C LEU A 133 -3.47 21.40 0.26
N TYR A 134 -3.72 22.64 0.72
CA TYR A 134 -2.76 23.39 1.52
C TYR A 134 -2.46 22.69 2.85
N GLY A 135 -3.47 22.18 3.54
CA GLY A 135 -3.28 21.43 4.80
C GLY A 135 -2.46 20.14 4.63
N VAL A 136 -2.68 19.41 3.53
CA VAL A 136 -1.88 18.21 3.21
C VAL A 136 -0.42 18.58 2.89
N TYR A 137 -0.22 19.66 2.15
CA TYR A 137 1.12 20.15 1.83
C TYR A 137 1.90 20.54 3.08
N ASP A 138 1.28 21.28 4.00
CA ASP A 138 1.91 21.70 5.26
C ASP A 138 2.27 20.50 6.15
N LEU A 139 1.38 19.49 6.22
CA LEU A 139 1.65 18.24 6.92
C LEU A 139 2.88 17.51 6.36
N MET A 140 2.99 17.41 5.03
CA MET A 140 4.16 16.78 4.39
C MET A 140 5.44 17.58 4.60
N ALA A 141 5.38 18.90 4.50
CA ALA A 141 6.52 19.78 4.74
C ALA A 141 7.02 19.69 6.20
N GLY A 142 6.11 19.55 7.17
CA GLY A 142 6.43 19.35 8.57
C GLY A 142 7.13 18.01 8.85
N MET A 143 6.74 16.93 8.16
CA MET A 143 7.38 15.62 8.29
C MET A 143 8.79 15.57 7.69
N ALA A 144 9.07 16.36 6.64
CA ALA A 144 10.38 16.39 6.00
C ALA A 144 11.48 17.12 6.81
N LYS A 145 11.09 17.88 7.84
CA LYS A 145 12.02 18.64 8.70
C LYS A 145 12.38 17.92 10.02
N ARG A 146 11.82 16.74 10.28
CA ARG A 146 12.13 15.90 11.44
C ARG A 146 13.02 14.73 11.03
#